data_AF-A0A8H4UEB4-F1
#
_entry.id   AF-A0A8H4UEB4-F1
#
_cell.length_a   1.000
_cell.length_b   1.000
_cell.length_c   1.000
_cell.angle_alpha   90.00
_cell.angle_beta   90.00
_cell.angle_gamma   90.00
#
_symmetry.space_group_name_H-M   'P 1'
#
loop_
_entity.id
_entity.type
_entity.pdbx_description
1 polymer ?
#
loop_
_entity_poly.entity_id
_entity_poly.type
_entity_poly.pdbx_seq_one_letter_code
_entity_poly.pdbx_strand_id
1 'polypeptide(L)'
;MMKTSTQASSPPTSKVKRIVSKLRRHSHSPPPSASKSSSTSPLSSPNASTTSSTRRLPHIGCHLPHSQRQSRRGSATEEDERAHEVELWNTAYDALKRDTTSAGLVTAYESIIAHALPDALRPDHHGNTNGLPQEGERRFELMSMIATSGLSREVSAESKNDSGDDDAREILVDARATISRMLEKQASAGIAWAGICSLTPLLLDPLLRHKELRCGLVHLTDTIPHFMALPRTLHPASWSSPEDFQRIQPHVRQTLLDLYRRILEYEMNIVCAAASAWNMAARNVVDWQGWEAMDDAVRAKDHELMADVKRYGTDELKALLKERRASKPKGGGRGGSLSGSTDAGDGR
;
A
#
# COMPACT_ATOMS: atom_id res chain seq x y z
N MET A 1 24.46 54.77 48.81
CA MET A 1 25.94 54.72 48.88
C MET A 1 26.36 53.32 49.31
N MET A 2 27.55 52.85 48.91
CA MET A 2 28.05 51.46 49.09
C MET A 2 27.22 50.44 48.25
N LYS A 3 27.75 49.52 47.43
CA LYS A 3 28.94 48.63 47.44
C LYS A 3 28.85 47.56 48.54
N THR A 4 29.18 46.29 48.32
CA THR A 4 29.61 45.57 47.09
C THR A 4 28.37 44.95 46.37
N SER A 5 28.31 43.80 45.66
CA SER A 5 29.28 42.76 45.26
C SER A 5 28.81 42.01 43.98
N THR A 6 29.62 41.06 43.49
CA THR A 6 29.37 40.24 42.28
C THR A 6 29.64 38.76 42.55
N GLN A 7 28.78 37.86 42.08
CA GLN A 7 29.21 36.54 41.62
C GLN A 7 28.26 35.97 40.55
N ALA A 8 28.82 35.33 39.52
CA ALA A 8 28.10 34.64 38.47
C ALA A 8 28.68 33.23 38.30
N SER A 9 27.83 32.22 38.07
CA SER A 9 28.22 30.82 37.90
C SER A 9 27.90 30.33 36.49
N SER A 10 28.93 30.11 35.68
CA SER A 10 28.87 29.53 34.34
C SER A 10 28.54 28.02 34.35
N PRO A 11 27.98 27.45 33.26
CA PRO A 11 27.46 26.08 33.25
C PRO A 11 28.55 24.97 33.21
N PRO A 12 28.22 23.73 33.63
CA PRO A 12 29.16 22.61 33.64
C PRO A 12 29.46 22.07 32.24
N THR A 13 30.75 22.01 31.88
CA THR A 13 31.22 21.47 30.59
C THR A 13 31.69 20.01 30.71
N SER A 14 31.15 19.10 29.89
CA SER A 14 31.70 17.74 29.67
C SER A 14 31.46 17.30 28.22
N LYS A 15 32.43 17.51 27.32
CA LYS A 15 33.52 16.57 26.96
C LYS A 15 33.11 15.32 26.17
N VAL A 16 32.74 15.56 24.91
CA VAL A 16 33.29 14.93 23.69
C VAL A 16 33.90 13.52 23.82
N LYS A 17 33.39 12.58 23.00
CA LYS A 17 34.23 11.58 22.29
C LYS A 17 33.66 11.29 20.90
N ARG A 18 34.23 11.92 19.86
CA ARG A 18 34.08 11.45 18.47
C ARG A 18 34.93 10.19 18.30
N ILE A 19 34.40 9.18 17.60
CA ILE A 19 35.20 8.06 17.08
C ILE A 19 35.14 8.14 15.56
N VAL A 20 36.27 8.50 14.93
CA VAL A 20 36.45 8.48 13.48
C VAL A 20 37.87 8.00 13.16
N SER A 21 37.98 6.75 12.73
CA SER A 21 39.19 6.14 12.17
C SER A 21 38.82 5.54 10.82
N LYS A 22 39.08 6.25 9.71
CA LYS A 22 40.37 6.24 9.00
C LYS A 22 40.81 4.83 8.60
N LEU A 23 40.46 4.44 7.37
CA LEU A 23 41.35 3.70 6.50
C LEU A 23 41.45 4.45 5.17
N ARG A 24 42.68 4.69 4.69
CA ARG A 24 42.96 5.35 3.39
C ARG A 24 44.31 4.88 2.88
N ARG A 25 44.44 4.85 1.54
CA ARG A 25 45.48 4.25 0.68
C ARG A 25 45.06 2.83 0.26
N HIS A 26 45.28 2.40 -0.98
CA HIS A 26 46.08 3.02 -2.06
C HIS A 26 45.24 3.50 -3.26
N SER A 27 45.85 4.30 -4.13
CA SER A 27 45.26 4.80 -5.38
C SER A 27 46.33 4.83 -6.47
N HIS A 28 46.24 4.00 -7.51
CA HIS A 28 47.15 4.00 -8.66
C HIS A 28 46.47 3.51 -9.95
N SER A 29 46.63 4.26 -11.06
CA SER A 29 46.26 4.00 -12.47
C SER A 29 46.67 5.23 -13.32
N PRO A 30 46.78 5.21 -14.67
CA PRO A 30 46.84 4.07 -15.61
C PRO A 30 48.33 3.63 -15.83
N PRO A 31 49.07 3.66 -16.99
CA PRO A 31 48.85 4.17 -18.37
C PRO A 31 48.67 3.07 -19.47
N PRO A 32 48.51 3.40 -20.78
CA PRO A 32 48.06 2.43 -21.80
C PRO A 32 48.94 2.24 -23.08
N SER A 33 48.69 1.14 -23.80
CA SER A 33 49.00 0.90 -25.24
C SER A 33 48.08 -0.23 -25.75
N ALA A 34 47.32 -0.14 -26.86
CA ALA A 34 47.71 0.06 -28.27
C ALA A 34 48.59 -1.11 -28.78
N SER A 35 48.22 -1.94 -29.77
CA SER A 35 47.05 -1.95 -30.70
C SER A 35 46.66 -3.44 -31.04
N LYS A 36 46.11 -3.92 -32.17
CA LYS A 36 45.88 -3.39 -33.55
C LYS A 36 44.80 -4.23 -34.32
N SER A 37 44.86 -4.15 -35.65
CA SER A 37 44.11 -4.80 -36.76
C SER A 37 44.14 -6.35 -36.78
N SER A 38 43.31 -7.09 -37.55
CA SER A 38 42.50 -6.70 -38.73
C SER A 38 41.31 -7.63 -39.04
N SER A 39 40.39 -7.12 -39.87
CA SER A 39 39.45 -7.79 -40.81
C SER A 39 39.93 -9.12 -41.44
N THR A 40 39.08 -10.02 -41.97
CA THR A 40 37.99 -9.78 -42.96
C THR A 40 36.86 -10.84 -42.94
N SER A 41 35.66 -10.45 -43.40
CA SER A 41 34.63 -11.38 -43.93
C SER A 41 35.05 -11.96 -45.30
N PRO A 42 34.35 -13.00 -45.82
CA PRO A 42 33.44 -12.68 -46.93
C PRO A 42 32.10 -13.44 -46.92
N LEU A 43 31.23 -13.00 -47.84
CA LEU A 43 29.88 -13.48 -48.16
C LEU A 43 29.91 -14.78 -49.00
N SER A 44 28.87 -15.64 -48.90
CA SER A 44 28.23 -16.31 -50.06
C SER A 44 26.99 -17.13 -49.67
N SER A 45 25.93 -17.01 -50.47
CA SER A 45 24.84 -18.00 -50.57
C SER A 45 25.07 -18.90 -51.80
N PRO A 46 24.34 -20.02 -51.93
CA PRO A 46 23.35 -20.02 -53.02
C PRO A 46 22.04 -20.78 -52.71
N ASN A 47 21.04 -20.60 -53.58
CA ASN A 47 19.74 -21.29 -53.55
C ASN A 47 19.81 -22.74 -54.02
N ALA A 48 18.88 -23.57 -53.53
CA ALA A 48 18.25 -24.63 -54.32
C ALA A 48 16.79 -24.82 -53.88
N SER A 49 15.87 -25.02 -54.82
CA SER A 49 14.44 -25.28 -54.57
C SER A 49 14.08 -26.68 -55.02
N THR A 50 13.31 -27.43 -54.22
CA THR A 50 12.72 -28.72 -54.64
C THR A 50 11.30 -28.86 -54.09
N THR A 51 10.44 -29.52 -54.86
CA THR A 51 8.98 -29.46 -54.75
C THR A 51 8.35 -30.64 -53.99
N SER A 52 7.25 -30.33 -53.27
CA SER A 52 6.05 -31.16 -53.12
C SER A 52 6.15 -32.66 -52.76
N SER A 53 5.47 -33.06 -51.68
CA SER A 53 4.67 -34.30 -51.73
C SER A 53 3.45 -34.22 -50.80
N THR A 54 2.31 -34.70 -51.27
CA THR A 54 1.04 -34.73 -50.51
C THR A 54 0.77 -36.14 -50.01
N ARG A 55 0.49 -36.30 -48.71
CA ARG A 55 -0.25 -37.46 -48.19
C ARG A 55 -1.35 -37.00 -47.22
N ARG A 56 -2.53 -37.60 -47.39
CA ARG A 56 -3.71 -37.47 -46.51
C ARG A 56 -4.03 -38.84 -45.91
N LEU A 57 -5.00 -38.83 -44.98
CA LEU A 57 -5.75 -39.96 -44.40
C LEU A 57 -5.09 -40.65 -43.18
N PRO A 58 -5.90 -41.23 -42.26
CA PRO A 58 -7.35 -41.12 -42.07
C PRO A 58 -7.74 -40.48 -40.71
N HIS A 59 -9.05 -40.36 -40.45
CA HIS A 59 -9.58 -39.86 -39.18
C HIS A 59 -9.39 -40.87 -38.03
N ILE A 60 -9.08 -40.36 -36.83
CA ILE A 60 -9.44 -40.99 -35.55
C ILE A 60 -10.25 -39.96 -34.76
N GLY A 61 -11.47 -40.32 -34.37
CA GLY A 61 -12.38 -39.46 -33.61
C GLY A 61 -12.06 -39.47 -32.12
N CYS A 62 -11.14 -38.62 -31.66
CA CYS A 62 -10.87 -38.47 -30.23
C CYS A 62 -11.95 -37.61 -29.56
N HIS A 63 -12.94 -38.27 -28.95
CA HIS A 63 -14.01 -37.64 -28.16
C HIS A 63 -13.42 -37.10 -26.83
N LEU A 64 -12.89 -35.88 -26.81
CA LEU A 64 -12.38 -35.28 -25.56
C LEU A 64 -13.53 -35.00 -24.57
N PRO A 65 -13.37 -35.32 -23.28
CA PRO A 65 -14.42 -35.18 -22.28
C PRO A 65 -14.74 -33.70 -22.00
N HIS A 66 -16.04 -33.37 -22.04
CA HIS A 66 -16.56 -32.00 -21.91
C HIS A 66 -16.15 -31.29 -20.60
N SER A 67 -15.85 -32.07 -19.54
CA SER A 67 -15.51 -31.60 -18.19
C SER A 67 -14.34 -30.59 -18.16
N GLN A 68 -13.30 -30.79 -18.98
CA GLN A 68 -12.12 -29.92 -18.96
C GLN A 68 -12.40 -28.49 -19.47
N ARG A 69 -13.53 -28.28 -20.15
CA ARG A 69 -13.90 -26.99 -20.76
C ARG A 69 -14.56 -26.01 -19.78
N GLN A 70 -15.14 -26.50 -18.69
CA GLN A 70 -15.73 -25.67 -17.64
C GLN A 70 -14.65 -25.16 -16.67
N SER A 71 -13.74 -26.03 -16.22
CA SER A 71 -12.62 -25.65 -15.33
C SER A 71 -11.76 -24.52 -15.93
N ARG A 72 -11.38 -24.61 -17.21
CA ARG A 72 -10.61 -23.56 -17.91
C ARG A 72 -11.39 -22.25 -18.14
N ARG A 73 -12.73 -22.26 -18.06
CA ARG A 73 -13.53 -21.04 -18.23
C ARG A 73 -13.59 -20.23 -16.95
N GLY A 74 -13.70 -20.89 -15.79
CA GLY A 74 -13.68 -20.23 -14.49
C GLY A 74 -12.32 -19.66 -14.12
N SER A 75 -11.22 -20.34 -14.48
CA SER A 75 -9.86 -19.82 -14.21
C SER A 75 -9.56 -18.53 -14.98
N ALA A 76 -9.98 -18.44 -16.24
CA ALA A 76 -9.74 -17.26 -17.08
C ALA A 76 -10.48 -16.01 -16.57
N THR A 77 -11.75 -16.14 -16.16
CA THR A 77 -12.51 -15.00 -15.61
C THR A 77 -11.95 -14.52 -14.27
N GLU A 78 -11.51 -15.44 -13.40
CA GLU A 78 -10.82 -15.10 -12.14
C GLU A 78 -9.47 -14.40 -12.38
N GLU A 79 -8.77 -14.73 -13.47
CA GLU A 79 -7.49 -14.14 -13.86
C GLU A 79 -7.69 -12.73 -14.46
N ASP A 80 -8.67 -12.56 -15.34
CA ASP A 80 -9.10 -11.26 -15.89
C ASP A 80 -9.57 -10.29 -14.77
N GLU A 81 -10.36 -10.77 -13.80
CA GLU A 81 -10.81 -9.95 -12.66
C GLU A 81 -9.65 -9.48 -11.77
N ARG A 82 -8.68 -10.36 -11.48
CA ARG A 82 -7.47 -10.00 -10.71
C ARG A 82 -6.60 -8.99 -11.44
N ALA A 83 -6.43 -9.16 -12.76
CA ALA A 83 -5.73 -8.19 -13.59
C ALA A 83 -6.43 -6.82 -13.56
N HIS A 84 -7.76 -6.78 -13.59
CA HIS A 84 -8.55 -5.55 -13.49
C HIS A 84 -8.41 -4.83 -12.14
N GLU A 85 -8.41 -5.56 -11.02
CA GLU A 85 -8.12 -4.97 -9.70
C GLU A 85 -6.72 -4.34 -9.64
N VAL A 86 -5.71 -5.07 -10.11
CA VAL A 86 -4.31 -4.63 -10.13
C VAL A 86 -4.11 -3.44 -11.06
N GLU A 87 -4.86 -3.37 -12.17
CA GLU A 87 -4.89 -2.25 -13.11
C GLU A 87 -5.49 -0.98 -12.49
N LEU A 88 -6.60 -1.09 -11.77
CA LEU A 88 -7.24 0.03 -11.06
C LEU A 88 -6.31 0.66 -10.01
N TRP A 89 -5.74 -0.15 -9.11
CA TRP A 89 -4.86 0.35 -8.05
C TRP A 89 -3.54 0.90 -8.59
N ASN A 90 -2.93 0.25 -9.60
CA ASN A 90 -1.77 0.82 -10.29
C ASN A 90 -2.10 2.14 -10.99
N THR A 91 -3.25 2.27 -11.66
CA THR A 91 -3.65 3.50 -12.36
C THR A 91 -3.82 4.68 -11.39
N ALA A 92 -4.41 4.44 -10.21
CA ALA A 92 -4.51 5.43 -9.14
C ALA A 92 -3.12 5.82 -8.59
N TYR A 93 -2.24 4.84 -8.39
CA TYR A 93 -0.87 5.05 -7.94
C TYR A 93 -0.02 5.85 -8.95
N ASP A 94 -0.09 5.50 -10.23
CA ASP A 94 0.58 6.20 -11.32
C ASP A 94 0.01 7.59 -11.57
N ALA A 95 -1.24 7.89 -11.15
CA ALA A 95 -1.73 9.26 -11.13
C ALA A 95 -0.98 10.09 -10.07
N LEU A 96 -0.86 9.60 -8.83
CA LEU A 96 -0.10 10.27 -7.76
C LEU A 96 1.38 10.44 -8.11
N LYS A 97 1.99 9.45 -8.77
CA LYS A 97 3.41 9.48 -9.15
C LYS A 97 3.72 10.47 -10.30
N ARG A 98 2.71 10.84 -11.10
CA ARG A 98 2.84 11.80 -12.21
C ARG A 98 2.39 13.22 -11.87
N ASP A 99 1.49 13.39 -10.91
CA ASP A 99 1.07 14.71 -10.43
C ASP A 99 2.22 15.40 -9.67
N THR A 100 2.60 16.59 -10.12
CA THR A 100 3.69 17.40 -9.55
C THR A 100 3.51 17.75 -8.06
N THR A 101 2.28 17.73 -7.56
CA THR A 101 1.97 18.02 -6.15
C THR A 101 2.24 16.83 -5.24
N SER A 102 1.87 15.61 -5.67
CA SER A 102 2.04 14.38 -4.89
C SER A 102 3.32 13.59 -5.21
N ALA A 103 4.02 13.84 -6.32
CA ALA A 103 5.21 13.09 -6.70
C ALA A 103 6.32 13.08 -5.62
N GLY A 104 6.46 14.17 -4.86
CA GLY A 104 7.37 14.24 -3.70
C GLY A 104 6.96 13.31 -2.56
N LEU A 105 5.65 13.25 -2.25
CA LEU A 105 5.07 12.33 -1.26
C LEU A 105 5.28 10.87 -1.68
N VAL A 106 4.97 10.52 -2.93
CA VAL A 106 5.19 9.16 -3.48
C VAL A 106 6.67 8.77 -3.39
N THR A 107 7.59 9.68 -3.72
CA THR A 107 9.04 9.41 -3.66
C THR A 107 9.52 9.17 -2.22
N ALA A 108 9.03 9.95 -1.25
CA ALA A 108 9.34 9.75 0.16
C ALA A 108 8.74 8.43 0.68
N TYR A 109 7.49 8.15 0.35
CA TYR A 109 6.79 6.91 0.69
C TYR A 109 7.53 5.67 0.20
N GLU A 110 7.88 5.62 -1.10
CA GLU A 110 8.63 4.50 -1.70
C GLU A 110 9.99 4.29 -1.01
N SER A 111 10.68 5.37 -0.67
CA SER A 111 11.92 5.31 0.11
C SER A 111 11.72 4.74 1.51
N ILE A 112 10.58 4.97 2.16
CA ILE A 112 10.26 4.39 3.48
C ILE A 112 9.93 2.92 3.34
N ILE A 113 8.92 2.56 2.53
CA ILE A 113 8.40 1.19 2.48
C ILE A 113 9.40 0.18 1.90
N ALA A 114 10.39 0.63 1.12
CA ALA A 114 11.53 -0.20 0.72
C ALA A 114 12.34 -0.75 1.93
N HIS A 115 12.30 -0.11 3.11
CA HIS A 115 12.91 -0.64 4.33
C HIS A 115 12.12 -1.83 4.93
N ALA A 116 10.88 -2.08 4.51
CA ALA A 116 10.12 -3.26 4.90
C ALA A 116 10.41 -4.50 4.03
N LEU A 117 11.17 -4.36 2.93
CA LEU A 117 11.66 -5.50 2.15
C LEU A 117 12.62 -6.39 2.98
N PRO A 118 12.74 -7.69 2.64
CA PRO A 118 13.78 -8.58 3.17
C PRO A 118 15.19 -8.05 2.87
N ASP A 119 16.17 -8.31 3.75
CA ASP A 119 17.52 -7.74 3.65
C ASP A 119 18.22 -7.96 2.30
N ALA A 120 18.04 -9.13 1.68
CA ALA A 120 18.60 -9.43 0.35
C ALA A 120 17.99 -8.61 -0.81
N LEU A 121 16.92 -7.86 -0.56
CA LEU A 121 16.22 -7.00 -1.52
C LEU A 121 16.17 -5.52 -1.07
N ARG A 122 16.76 -5.18 0.09
CA ARG A 122 16.81 -3.79 0.56
C ARG A 122 17.79 -2.97 -0.28
N PRO A 123 17.50 -1.69 -0.56
CA PRO A 123 18.47 -0.81 -1.19
C PRO A 123 19.69 -0.58 -0.29
N ASP A 124 20.90 -0.72 -0.84
CA ASP A 124 22.14 -0.41 -0.14
C ASP A 124 22.17 1.05 0.35
N HIS A 125 22.76 1.27 1.53
CA HIS A 125 23.05 2.60 2.09
C HIS A 125 23.95 3.50 1.20
N HIS A 126 24.48 2.96 0.09
CA HIS A 126 25.31 3.69 -0.87
C HIS A 126 24.60 4.09 -2.17
N GLY A 127 23.29 3.86 -2.25
CA GLY A 127 22.35 4.74 -2.95
C GLY A 127 22.33 4.69 -4.48
N ASN A 128 21.21 4.21 -5.02
CA ASN A 128 20.37 5.01 -5.91
C ASN A 128 18.96 4.38 -6.02
N THR A 129 18.08 4.69 -5.08
CA THR A 129 16.68 4.27 -5.13
C THR A 129 15.92 5.08 -6.19
N ASN A 130 15.74 4.51 -7.38
CA ASN A 130 14.83 5.01 -8.42
C ASN A 130 13.34 4.84 -8.05
N GLY A 131 13.01 4.93 -6.76
CA GLY A 131 11.71 4.57 -6.22
C GLY A 131 11.36 3.09 -6.42
N LEU A 132 10.06 2.79 -6.36
CA LEU A 132 9.49 1.55 -6.91
C LEU A 132 9.32 1.65 -8.43
N PRO A 133 9.30 0.51 -9.17
CA PRO A 133 9.15 0.50 -10.61
C PRO A 133 7.96 1.30 -11.16
N GLN A 134 8.15 1.83 -12.38
CA GLN A 134 7.07 2.38 -13.18
C GLN A 134 6.21 1.27 -13.83
N GLU A 135 6.77 0.06 -13.95
CA GLU A 135 6.08 -1.15 -14.42
C GLU A 135 5.10 -1.65 -13.35
N GLY A 136 3.79 -1.62 -13.63
CA GLY A 136 2.75 -1.94 -12.65
C GLY A 136 2.79 -3.39 -12.12
N GLU A 137 3.23 -4.34 -12.94
CA GLU A 137 3.42 -5.76 -12.57
C GLU A 137 4.58 -5.91 -11.57
N ARG A 138 5.76 -5.38 -11.92
CA ARG A 138 6.95 -5.42 -11.04
C ARG A 138 6.79 -4.59 -9.76
N ARG A 139 5.98 -3.52 -9.82
CA ARG A 139 5.54 -2.78 -8.63
C ARG A 139 4.62 -3.63 -7.77
N PHE A 140 3.64 -4.31 -8.37
CA PHE A 140 2.73 -5.21 -7.67
C PHE A 140 3.47 -6.34 -6.93
N GLU A 141 4.50 -6.94 -7.53
CA GLU A 141 5.37 -7.93 -6.85
C GLU A 141 6.05 -7.35 -5.61
N LEU A 142 6.71 -6.20 -5.75
CA LEU A 142 7.43 -5.54 -4.66
C LEU A 142 6.50 -5.07 -3.54
N MET A 143 5.35 -4.49 -3.88
CA MET A 143 4.31 -4.10 -2.92
C MET A 143 3.75 -5.32 -2.18
N SER A 144 3.53 -6.45 -2.87
CA SER A 144 3.06 -7.69 -2.24
C SER A 144 4.09 -8.29 -1.29
N MET A 145 5.39 -8.22 -1.64
CA MET A 145 6.47 -8.61 -0.73
C MET A 145 6.62 -7.68 0.48
N ILE A 146 6.47 -6.36 0.29
CA ILE A 146 6.45 -5.36 1.37
C ILE A 146 5.27 -5.63 2.31
N ALA A 147 4.06 -5.84 1.78
CA ALA A 147 2.88 -6.14 2.58
C ALA A 147 3.06 -7.46 3.36
N THR A 148 3.52 -8.53 2.70
CA THR A 148 3.72 -9.84 3.32
C THR A 148 4.81 -9.81 4.39
N SER A 149 5.96 -9.17 4.13
CA SER A 149 7.04 -9.04 5.12
C SER A 149 6.69 -8.06 6.24
N GLY A 150 5.85 -7.06 5.97
CA GLY A 150 5.29 -6.16 6.96
C GLY A 150 4.35 -6.88 7.93
N LEU A 151 3.48 -7.75 7.40
CA LEU A 151 2.55 -8.59 8.16
C LEU A 151 3.26 -9.67 8.99
N SER A 152 4.34 -10.28 8.46
CA SER A 152 5.10 -11.31 9.19
C SER A 152 5.97 -10.76 10.32
N ARG A 153 6.21 -9.44 10.38
CA ARG A 153 6.84 -8.78 11.52
C ARG A 153 5.89 -8.79 12.70
N GLU A 154 6.35 -9.39 13.81
CA GLU A 154 5.63 -9.39 15.08
C GLU A 154 5.29 -7.96 15.53
N VAL A 155 4.01 -7.74 15.84
CA VAL A 155 3.54 -6.58 16.61
C VAL A 155 3.70 -6.93 18.09
N SER A 156 4.93 -7.18 18.52
CA SER A 156 5.23 -7.82 19.81
C SER A 156 4.87 -6.94 21.01
N ALA A 157 4.23 -7.55 22.01
CA ALA A 157 3.82 -6.90 23.25
C ALA A 157 5.00 -6.70 24.23
N GLU A 158 6.14 -7.31 23.90
CA GLU A 158 7.36 -7.43 24.71
C GLU A 158 8.13 -6.11 24.82
N SER A 159 7.72 -5.06 24.08
CA SER A 159 8.13 -3.67 24.33
C SER A 159 7.51 -3.15 25.63
N LYS A 160 7.94 -3.70 26.77
CA LYS A 160 7.58 -3.27 28.14
C LYS A 160 8.22 -1.92 28.55
N ASN A 161 8.25 -0.98 27.61
CA ASN A 161 8.51 0.42 27.89
C ASN A 161 7.15 1.07 28.20
N ASP A 162 6.86 1.18 29.49
CA ASP A 162 5.66 1.70 30.16
C ASP A 162 5.24 3.13 29.69
N SER A 163 4.75 3.27 28.45
CA SER A 163 4.74 4.57 27.76
C SER A 163 3.85 4.75 26.50
N GLY A 164 3.09 3.74 26.06
CA GLY A 164 2.32 3.78 24.80
C GLY A 164 0.93 3.13 24.89
N ASP A 165 -0.04 3.70 24.18
CA ASP A 165 -1.48 3.37 24.22
C ASP A 165 -1.83 1.97 23.66
N ASP A 166 -2.96 1.40 24.09
CA ASP A 166 -3.50 0.18 23.48
C ASP A 166 -4.07 0.44 22.07
N ASP A 167 -4.73 1.60 21.89
CA ASP A 167 -5.36 2.07 20.63
C ASP A 167 -4.52 1.77 19.39
N ALA A 168 -3.24 2.16 19.38
CA ALA A 168 -2.37 2.05 18.20
C ALA A 168 -2.02 0.60 17.87
N ARG A 169 -1.91 -0.25 18.89
CA ARG A 169 -1.71 -1.69 18.75
C ARG A 169 -2.99 -2.37 18.27
N GLU A 170 -4.14 -2.07 18.87
CA GLU A 170 -5.44 -2.62 18.46
C GLU A 170 -5.75 -2.27 17.00
N ILE A 171 -5.66 -0.99 16.62
CA ILE A 171 -5.90 -0.50 15.26
C ILE A 171 -4.98 -1.18 14.25
N LEU A 172 -3.67 -1.30 14.54
CA LEU A 172 -2.75 -1.99 13.62
C LEU A 172 -3.01 -3.49 13.54
N VAL A 173 -3.31 -4.16 14.65
CA VAL A 173 -3.60 -5.61 14.66
C VAL A 173 -4.86 -5.92 13.84
N ASP A 174 -5.95 -5.19 14.04
CA ASP A 174 -7.20 -5.41 13.31
C ASP A 174 -7.09 -5.05 11.82
N ALA A 175 -6.35 -3.98 11.48
CA ALA A 175 -6.03 -3.63 10.10
C ALA A 175 -5.18 -4.72 9.43
N ARG A 176 -4.07 -5.12 10.06
CA ARG A 176 -3.15 -6.17 9.56
C ARG A 176 -3.86 -7.51 9.39
N ALA A 177 -4.65 -7.94 10.37
CA ALA A 177 -5.47 -9.15 10.29
C ALA A 177 -6.51 -9.08 9.16
N THR A 178 -7.03 -7.88 8.86
CA THR A 178 -7.97 -7.65 7.76
C THR A 178 -7.28 -7.69 6.40
N ILE A 179 -6.14 -7.01 6.23
CA ILE A 179 -5.35 -7.00 5.00
C ILE A 179 -4.82 -8.42 4.69
N SER A 180 -4.33 -9.15 5.69
CA SER A 180 -3.88 -10.55 5.54
C SER A 180 -4.97 -11.44 4.94
N ARG A 181 -6.20 -11.36 5.46
CA ARG A 181 -7.38 -12.09 4.94
C ARG A 181 -7.80 -11.67 3.53
N MET A 182 -7.39 -10.49 3.06
CA MET A 182 -7.65 -9.99 1.71
C MET A 182 -6.56 -10.41 0.72
N LEU A 183 -5.27 -10.37 1.11
CA LEU A 183 -4.14 -10.77 0.25
C LEU A 183 -4.27 -12.20 -0.29
N GLU A 184 -4.81 -13.13 0.50
CA GLU A 184 -5.14 -14.51 0.08
C GLU A 184 -6.09 -14.59 -1.13
N LYS A 185 -6.85 -13.52 -1.44
CA LYS A 185 -8.03 -13.53 -2.33
C LYS A 185 -8.01 -12.43 -3.40
N GLN A 186 -7.34 -11.32 -3.09
CA GLN A 186 -7.26 -10.08 -3.85
C GLN A 186 -5.82 -9.56 -3.70
N ALA A 187 -4.92 -10.01 -4.57
CA ALA A 187 -3.49 -9.67 -4.47
C ALA A 187 -3.25 -8.15 -4.66
N SER A 188 -4.18 -7.46 -5.32
CA SER A 188 -4.33 -6.00 -5.36
C SER A 188 -4.22 -5.31 -3.98
N ALA A 189 -4.61 -5.99 -2.89
CA ALA A 189 -4.46 -5.51 -1.52
C ALA A 189 -2.99 -5.21 -1.14
N GLY A 190 -2.02 -5.82 -1.82
CA GLY A 190 -0.59 -5.49 -1.64
C GLY A 190 -0.26 -4.07 -2.08
N ILE A 191 -0.80 -3.63 -3.23
CA ILE A 191 -0.61 -2.26 -3.74
C ILE A 191 -1.35 -1.25 -2.86
N ALA A 192 -2.56 -1.62 -2.42
CA ALA A 192 -3.47 -0.74 -1.71
C ALA A 192 -3.10 -0.48 -0.24
N TRP A 193 -2.35 -1.40 0.40
CA TRP A 193 -2.12 -1.38 1.87
C TRP A 193 -0.69 -1.76 2.31
N ALA A 194 0.29 -1.74 1.39
CA ALA A 194 1.70 -1.99 1.72
C ALA A 194 2.24 -1.04 2.80
N GLY A 195 1.76 0.20 2.82
CA GLY A 195 2.12 1.22 3.81
C GLY A 195 1.66 0.84 5.21
N ILE A 196 0.37 0.56 5.41
CA ILE A 196 -0.19 0.11 6.68
C ILE A 196 0.52 -1.16 7.17
N CYS A 197 0.79 -2.12 6.27
CA CYS A 197 1.54 -3.33 6.61
C CYS A 197 2.98 -3.04 7.06
N SER A 198 3.62 -1.96 6.59
CA SER A 198 4.97 -1.57 7.00
C SER A 198 5.05 -0.92 8.40
N LEU A 199 3.94 -0.35 8.89
CA LEU A 199 3.89 0.36 10.17
C LEU A 199 4.01 -0.57 11.38
N THR A 200 4.59 -0.04 12.47
CA THR A 200 4.63 -0.63 13.81
C THR A 200 3.98 0.34 14.81
N PRO A 201 3.52 -0.11 15.99
CA PRO A 201 2.89 0.76 17.00
C PRO A 201 3.79 1.94 17.36
N LEU A 202 5.07 1.70 17.68
CA LEU A 202 6.05 2.75 18.01
C LEU A 202 6.21 3.87 16.96
N LEU A 203 5.80 3.63 15.70
CA LEU A 203 5.78 4.63 14.63
C LEU A 203 4.41 5.34 14.49
N LEU A 204 3.33 4.73 14.99
CA LEU A 204 1.95 5.21 14.93
C LEU A 204 1.49 5.91 16.23
N ASP A 205 1.93 5.46 17.42
CA ASP A 205 1.58 6.05 18.73
C ASP A 205 1.75 7.59 18.77
N PRO A 206 2.81 8.20 18.19
CA PRO A 206 2.96 9.65 18.20
C PRO A 206 1.90 10.36 17.36
N LEU A 207 1.38 9.70 16.33
CA LEU A 207 0.42 10.24 15.36
C LEU A 207 -1.01 10.22 15.89
N LEU A 208 -1.41 9.17 16.63
CA LEU A 208 -2.80 9.05 17.15
C LEU A 208 -3.18 10.09 18.21
N ARG A 209 -2.18 10.87 18.67
CA ARG A 209 -2.37 12.09 19.47
C ARG A 209 -3.14 13.17 18.70
N HIS A 210 -3.08 13.16 17.38
CA HIS A 210 -3.97 13.91 16.50
C HIS A 210 -5.31 13.17 16.41
N LYS A 211 -6.34 13.72 17.05
CA LYS A 211 -7.66 13.08 17.17
C LYS A 211 -8.29 12.85 15.79
N GLU A 212 -8.12 13.80 14.89
CA GLU A 212 -8.66 13.84 13.53
C GLU A 212 -8.09 12.67 12.73
N LEU A 213 -6.77 12.47 12.80
CA LEU A 213 -6.07 11.35 12.21
C LEU A 213 -6.46 10.01 12.85
N ARG A 214 -6.59 9.92 14.19
CA ARG A 214 -7.07 8.67 14.83
C ARG A 214 -8.49 8.30 14.36
N CYS A 215 -9.40 9.26 14.29
CA CYS A 215 -10.76 9.04 13.80
C CYS A 215 -10.80 8.64 12.32
N GLY A 216 -10.02 9.31 11.46
CA GLY A 216 -9.94 8.98 10.04
C GLY A 216 -9.22 7.65 9.77
N LEU A 217 -8.20 7.29 10.55
CA LEU A 217 -7.55 5.98 10.44
C LEU A 217 -8.49 4.84 10.85
N VAL A 218 -9.22 4.96 11.98
CA VAL A 218 -10.22 3.96 12.39
C VAL A 218 -11.30 3.78 11.31
N HIS A 219 -11.73 4.88 10.68
CA HIS A 219 -12.64 4.83 9.55
C HIS A 219 -12.02 4.13 8.32
N LEU A 220 -10.77 4.43 7.98
CA LEU A 220 -10.06 3.82 6.86
C LEU A 220 -9.89 2.31 7.07
N THR A 221 -9.54 1.87 8.29
CA THR A 221 -9.36 0.44 8.61
C THR A 221 -10.68 -0.33 8.65
N ASP A 222 -11.75 0.26 9.19
CA ASP A 222 -13.13 -0.26 9.10
C ASP A 222 -13.59 -0.48 7.65
N THR A 223 -13.13 0.36 6.71
CA THR A 223 -13.63 0.40 5.33
C THR A 223 -12.78 -0.37 4.31
N ILE A 224 -11.61 -0.92 4.68
CA ILE A 224 -10.80 -1.84 3.85
C ILE A 224 -11.64 -2.94 3.18
N PRO A 225 -12.54 -3.68 3.89
CA PRO A 225 -13.32 -4.76 3.27
C PRO A 225 -14.39 -4.29 2.28
N HIS A 226 -14.75 -3.01 2.31
CA HIS A 226 -15.62 -2.36 1.35
C HIS A 226 -14.82 -1.92 0.12
N PHE A 227 -13.77 -1.11 0.30
CA PHE A 227 -12.98 -0.57 -0.81
C PHE A 227 -12.34 -1.65 -1.69
N MET A 228 -11.84 -2.74 -1.10
CA MET A 228 -11.27 -3.85 -1.88
C MET A 228 -12.30 -4.57 -2.75
N ALA A 229 -13.57 -4.63 -2.33
CA ALA A 229 -14.60 -5.39 -3.04
C ALA A 229 -15.31 -4.60 -4.16
N LEU A 230 -15.11 -3.29 -4.23
CA LEU A 230 -15.74 -2.42 -5.25
C LEU A 230 -15.55 -2.93 -6.69
N PRO A 231 -14.36 -3.37 -7.16
CA PRO A 231 -14.16 -3.75 -8.57
C PRO A 231 -15.02 -4.94 -8.98
N ARG A 232 -15.13 -5.96 -8.11
CA ARG A 232 -15.96 -7.15 -8.36
C ARG A 232 -17.46 -6.83 -8.25
N THR A 233 -17.85 -6.02 -7.27
CA THR A 233 -19.27 -5.70 -7.04
C THR A 233 -19.88 -4.78 -8.10
N LEU A 234 -19.08 -3.92 -8.74
CA LEU A 234 -19.56 -2.95 -9.75
C LEU A 234 -19.60 -3.52 -11.18
N HIS A 235 -19.50 -4.85 -11.35
CA HIS A 235 -19.51 -5.52 -12.66
C HIS A 235 -20.81 -5.23 -13.47
N PRO A 236 -20.80 -5.38 -14.82
CA PRO A 236 -21.92 -4.96 -15.68
C PRO A 236 -23.30 -5.52 -15.32
N ALA A 237 -23.37 -6.73 -14.74
CA ALA A 237 -24.62 -7.36 -14.33
C ALA A 237 -25.20 -6.83 -12.99
N SER A 238 -24.53 -5.89 -12.32
CA SER A 238 -25.01 -5.28 -11.06
C SER A 238 -25.87 -4.03 -11.26
N TRP A 239 -26.24 -3.73 -12.51
CA TRP A 239 -26.90 -2.48 -12.91
C TRP A 239 -28.25 -2.75 -13.59
N SER A 240 -29.23 -1.90 -13.34
CA SER A 240 -30.65 -2.18 -13.64
C SER A 240 -31.02 -2.13 -15.12
N SER A 241 -30.22 -1.44 -15.95
CA SER A 241 -30.36 -1.39 -17.40
C SER A 241 -28.96 -1.45 -18.05
N PRO A 242 -28.77 -2.24 -19.12
CA PRO A 242 -27.53 -2.25 -19.89
C PRO A 242 -27.24 -0.90 -20.57
N GLU A 243 -28.27 -0.18 -21.01
CA GLU A 243 -28.14 1.16 -21.61
C GLU A 243 -27.72 2.21 -20.56
N ASP A 244 -28.30 2.17 -19.36
CA ASP A 244 -27.88 3.00 -18.24
C ASP A 244 -26.44 2.70 -17.84
N PHE A 245 -26.08 1.41 -17.74
CA PHE A 245 -24.71 1.02 -17.43
C PHE A 245 -23.70 1.55 -18.46
N GLN A 246 -23.95 1.36 -19.76
CA GLN A 246 -23.07 1.89 -20.82
C GLN A 246 -22.91 3.41 -20.75
N ARG A 247 -23.95 4.13 -20.31
CA ARG A 247 -23.93 5.59 -20.14
C ARG A 247 -23.14 6.04 -18.91
N ILE A 248 -23.22 5.33 -17.78
CA ILE A 248 -22.60 5.74 -16.51
C ILE A 248 -21.24 5.09 -16.23
N GLN A 249 -20.91 3.95 -16.87
CA GLN A 249 -19.66 3.20 -16.64
C GLN A 249 -18.39 4.08 -16.67
N PRO A 250 -18.22 5.05 -17.60
CA PRO A 250 -17.04 5.92 -17.60
C PRO A 250 -16.95 6.81 -16.35
N HIS A 251 -18.10 7.31 -15.85
CA HIS A 251 -18.15 8.11 -14.63
C HIS A 251 -17.86 7.24 -13.40
N VAL A 252 -18.56 6.11 -13.25
CA VAL A 252 -18.38 5.16 -12.14
C VAL A 252 -16.92 4.71 -12.03
N ARG A 253 -16.26 4.37 -13.15
CA ARG A 253 -14.84 4.00 -13.16
C ARG A 253 -13.91 5.16 -12.82
N GLN A 254 -14.20 6.38 -13.27
CA GLN A 254 -13.42 7.57 -12.88
C GLN A 254 -13.56 7.89 -11.38
N THR A 255 -14.78 7.79 -10.83
CA THR A 255 -15.04 8.02 -9.41
C THR A 255 -14.37 6.95 -8.53
N LEU A 256 -14.32 5.69 -8.99
CA LEU A 256 -13.55 4.63 -8.32
C LEU A 256 -12.03 4.88 -8.35
N LEU A 257 -11.49 5.33 -9.48
CA LEU A 257 -10.06 5.71 -9.59
C LEU A 257 -9.71 6.92 -8.72
N ASP A 258 -10.59 7.93 -8.64
CA ASP A 258 -10.43 9.06 -7.72
C ASP A 258 -10.47 8.62 -6.25
N LEU A 259 -11.38 7.72 -5.89
CA LEU A 259 -11.48 7.16 -4.53
C LEU A 259 -10.18 6.43 -4.14
N TYR A 260 -9.68 5.54 -5.01
CA TYR A 260 -8.42 4.81 -4.80
C TYR A 260 -7.21 5.76 -4.74
N ARG A 261 -7.22 6.84 -5.53
CA ARG A 261 -6.20 7.90 -5.45
C ARG A 261 -6.20 8.58 -4.08
N ARG A 262 -7.36 8.95 -3.53
CA ARG A 262 -7.46 9.57 -2.19
C ARG A 262 -7.07 8.62 -1.06
N ILE A 263 -7.41 7.33 -1.17
CA ILE A 263 -7.00 6.30 -0.20
C ILE A 263 -5.48 6.16 -0.16
N LEU A 264 -4.83 6.03 -1.32
CA LEU A 264 -3.37 5.94 -1.42
C LEU A 264 -2.69 7.23 -0.92
N GLU A 265 -3.18 8.41 -1.31
CA GLU A 265 -2.66 9.71 -0.85
C GLU A 265 -2.71 9.86 0.67
N TYR A 266 -3.77 9.36 1.31
CA TYR A 266 -3.90 9.35 2.77
C TYR A 266 -2.95 8.33 3.42
N GLU A 267 -2.88 7.09 2.93
CA GLU A 267 -1.91 6.08 3.41
C GLU A 267 -0.47 6.61 3.34
N MET A 268 -0.09 7.20 2.21
CA MET A 268 1.25 7.75 1.99
C MET A 268 1.57 8.87 2.98
N ASN A 269 0.62 9.76 3.30
CA ASN A 269 0.80 10.80 4.32
C ASN A 269 1.00 10.19 5.72
N ILE A 270 0.23 9.16 6.09
CA ILE A 270 0.37 8.48 7.39
C ILE A 270 1.78 7.87 7.52
N VAL A 271 2.24 7.14 6.50
CA VAL A 271 3.57 6.50 6.48
C VAL A 271 4.70 7.51 6.47
N CYS A 272 4.57 8.62 5.72
CA CYS A 272 5.56 9.69 5.74
C CYS A 272 5.57 10.44 7.09
N ALA A 273 4.43 10.66 7.74
CA ALA A 273 4.37 11.26 9.08
C ALA A 273 5.07 10.37 10.12
N ALA A 274 4.80 9.07 10.07
CA ALA A 274 5.42 8.05 10.91
C ALA A 274 6.96 8.00 10.74
N ALA A 275 7.46 8.21 9.53
CA ALA A 275 8.89 8.23 9.23
C ALA A 275 9.59 9.59 9.47
N SER A 276 8.84 10.68 9.62
CA SER A 276 9.35 12.06 9.62
C SER A 276 10.43 12.38 10.67
N ALA A 277 10.49 11.62 11.77
CA ALA A 277 11.51 11.75 12.80
C ALA A 277 12.92 11.35 12.31
N TRP A 278 13.03 10.46 11.32
CA TRP A 278 14.29 9.93 10.79
C TRP A 278 14.46 10.11 9.27
N ASN A 279 13.39 10.30 8.52
CA ASN A 279 13.41 10.57 7.09
C ASN A 279 13.09 12.05 6.80
N MET A 280 14.10 12.82 6.39
CA MET A 280 13.97 14.26 6.13
C MET A 280 13.21 14.59 4.83
N ALA A 281 13.14 13.68 3.86
CA ALA A 281 12.29 13.88 2.69
C ALA A 281 10.82 13.80 3.10
N ALA A 282 10.44 12.76 3.85
CA ALA A 282 9.10 12.60 4.41
C ALA A 282 8.67 13.79 5.28
N ARG A 283 9.55 14.27 6.17
CA ARG A 283 9.26 15.45 7.00
C ARG A 283 8.86 16.70 6.21
N ASN A 284 9.34 16.84 4.96
CA ASN A 284 9.12 18.01 4.12
C ASN A 284 7.90 17.89 3.19
N VAL A 285 7.23 16.72 3.12
CA VAL A 285 6.11 16.46 2.19
C VAL A 285 4.79 16.07 2.86
N VAL A 286 4.80 15.83 4.17
CA VAL A 286 3.59 15.51 4.96
C VAL A 286 2.73 16.74 5.17
N ASP A 287 1.45 16.64 4.83
CA ASP A 287 0.45 17.60 5.30
C ASP A 287 0.04 17.27 6.74
N TRP A 288 0.64 17.98 7.69
CA TRP A 288 0.37 17.84 9.13
C TRP A 288 -0.96 18.47 9.58
N GLN A 289 -1.67 19.15 8.70
CA GLN A 289 -2.92 19.86 8.99
C GLN A 289 -4.13 19.24 8.26
N GLY A 290 -3.93 18.71 7.06
CA GLY A 290 -4.99 18.20 6.17
C GLY A 290 -5.62 16.85 6.53
N TRP A 291 -5.40 16.30 7.74
CA TRP A 291 -5.92 14.97 8.13
C TRP A 291 -7.44 14.83 7.97
N GLU A 292 -8.19 15.82 8.46
CA GLU A 292 -9.66 15.86 8.32
C GLU A 292 -10.07 15.98 6.85
N ALA A 293 -9.39 16.85 6.08
CA ALA A 293 -9.66 17.05 4.65
C ALA A 293 -9.32 15.82 3.78
N MET A 294 -8.33 15.01 4.16
CA MET A 294 -8.01 13.75 3.48
C MET A 294 -9.08 12.67 3.75
N ASP A 295 -9.51 12.53 5.00
CA ASP A 295 -10.60 11.61 5.36
C ASP A 295 -11.93 12.03 4.69
N ASP A 296 -12.27 13.33 4.71
CA ASP A 296 -13.43 13.87 4.00
C ASP A 296 -13.34 13.69 2.48
N ALA A 297 -12.15 13.81 1.87
CA ALA A 297 -11.97 13.56 0.44
C ALA A 297 -12.23 12.08 0.07
N VAL A 298 -11.86 11.13 0.94
CA VAL A 298 -12.21 9.71 0.79
C VAL A 298 -13.71 9.50 0.98
N ARG A 299 -14.31 10.07 2.04
CA ARG A 299 -15.77 10.00 2.31
C ARG A 299 -16.61 10.55 1.17
N ALA A 300 -16.21 11.69 0.61
CA ALA A 300 -16.93 12.36 -0.47
C ALA A 300 -16.95 11.49 -1.74
N LYS A 301 -15.82 10.89 -2.12
CA LYS A 301 -15.73 10.02 -3.31
C LYS A 301 -16.41 8.67 -3.11
N ASP A 302 -16.39 8.11 -1.91
CA ASP A 302 -17.21 6.95 -1.57
C ASP A 302 -18.72 7.28 -1.68
N HIS A 303 -19.15 8.41 -1.12
CA HIS A 303 -20.55 8.83 -1.17
C HIS A 303 -21.03 9.13 -2.61
N GLU A 304 -20.20 9.75 -3.45
CA GLU A 304 -20.44 9.94 -4.89
C GLU A 304 -20.68 8.60 -5.59
N LEU A 305 -19.78 7.63 -5.39
CA LEU A 305 -19.90 6.28 -5.95
C LEU A 305 -21.15 5.53 -5.44
N MET A 306 -21.48 5.66 -4.15
CA MET A 306 -22.68 5.04 -3.57
C MET A 306 -23.98 5.72 -4.03
N ALA A 307 -23.95 6.99 -4.42
CA ALA A 307 -25.11 7.68 -4.99
C ALA A 307 -25.48 7.11 -6.37
N ASP A 308 -24.49 6.82 -7.22
CA ASP A 308 -24.70 6.12 -8.49
C ASP A 308 -25.24 4.71 -8.29
N VAL A 309 -24.65 3.93 -7.38
CA VAL A 309 -25.15 2.57 -7.05
C VAL A 309 -26.59 2.61 -6.54
N LYS A 310 -26.93 3.56 -5.67
CA LYS A 310 -28.30 3.76 -5.17
C LYS A 310 -29.28 4.09 -6.30
N ARG A 311 -28.84 4.82 -7.33
CA ARG A 311 -29.67 5.32 -8.43
C ARG A 311 -29.84 4.33 -9.58
N TYR A 312 -28.79 3.58 -9.93
CA TYR A 312 -28.74 2.74 -11.14
C TYR A 312 -28.45 1.26 -10.87
N GLY A 313 -27.85 0.91 -9.72
CA GLY A 313 -27.58 -0.47 -9.34
C GLY A 313 -28.86 -1.30 -9.17
N THR A 314 -28.77 -2.63 -9.24
CA THR A 314 -29.90 -3.50 -8.86
C THR A 314 -30.12 -3.52 -7.35
N ASP A 315 -31.22 -4.10 -6.88
CA ASP A 315 -31.51 -4.20 -5.45
C ASP A 315 -30.62 -5.23 -4.74
N GLU A 316 -30.12 -6.24 -5.45
CA GLU A 316 -29.08 -7.16 -4.97
C GLU A 316 -27.76 -6.44 -4.71
N LEU A 317 -27.31 -5.55 -5.61
CA LEU A 317 -26.10 -4.75 -5.40
C LEU A 317 -26.26 -3.83 -4.17
N LYS A 318 -27.41 -3.16 -4.05
CA LYS A 318 -27.72 -2.29 -2.90
C LYS A 318 -27.75 -3.08 -1.60
N ALA A 319 -28.32 -4.29 -1.60
CA ALA A 319 -28.36 -5.18 -0.44
C ALA A 319 -26.95 -5.64 -0.05
N LEU A 320 -26.15 -6.13 -1.00
CA LEU A 320 -24.80 -6.65 -0.77
C LEU A 320 -23.86 -5.59 -0.19
N LEU A 321 -23.87 -4.37 -0.72
CA LEU A 321 -23.03 -3.28 -0.19
C LEU A 321 -23.53 -2.78 1.18
N LYS A 322 -24.85 -2.79 1.42
CA LYS A 322 -25.42 -2.45 2.74
C LYS A 322 -25.07 -3.50 3.80
N GLU A 323 -25.15 -4.79 3.46
CA GLU A 323 -24.74 -5.89 4.34
C GLU A 323 -23.25 -5.81 4.65
N ARG A 324 -22.41 -5.55 3.64
CA ARG A 324 -20.96 -5.37 3.81
C ARG A 324 -20.61 -4.20 4.74
N ARG A 325 -21.37 -3.09 4.70
CA ARG A 325 -21.21 -1.95 5.64
C ARG A 325 -21.74 -2.24 7.04
N ALA A 326 -22.76 -3.07 7.18
CA ALA A 326 -23.26 -3.51 8.49
C ALA A 326 -22.36 -4.58 9.14
N SER A 327 -21.64 -5.35 8.33
CA SER A 327 -20.77 -6.45 8.74
C SER A 327 -19.41 -5.97 9.28
N LYS A 328 -19.43 -5.17 10.35
CA LYS A 328 -18.22 -4.93 11.14
C LYS A 328 -17.65 -6.28 11.64
N PRO A 329 -16.32 -6.48 11.63
CA PRO A 329 -15.74 -7.60 12.35
C PRO A 329 -16.08 -7.46 13.85
N LYS A 330 -16.32 -8.58 14.53
CA LYS A 330 -16.49 -8.59 15.99
C LYS A 330 -15.13 -8.47 16.69
N GLY A 331 -14.55 -7.26 16.63
CA GLY A 331 -13.46 -6.84 17.51
C GLY A 331 -13.88 -6.93 18.99
N GLY A 332 -12.94 -7.24 19.86
CA GLY A 332 -13.19 -7.73 21.22
C GLY A 332 -13.55 -6.68 22.27
N GLY A 333 -14.40 -5.69 21.95
CA GLY A 333 -14.75 -4.56 22.80
C GLY A 333 -15.45 -4.92 24.13
N ARG A 334 -14.69 -5.45 25.09
CA ARG A 334 -15.16 -5.83 26.43
C ARG A 334 -15.22 -4.60 27.33
N GLY A 335 -16.22 -3.75 27.07
CA GLY A 335 -16.42 -2.47 27.74
C GLY A 335 -16.30 -2.56 29.27
N GLY A 336 -15.47 -1.69 29.85
CA GLY A 336 -15.21 -1.66 31.28
C GLY A 336 -16.41 -1.15 32.07
N SER A 337 -17.17 -2.06 32.67
CA SER A 337 -18.18 -1.72 33.67
C SER A 337 -17.53 -1.20 34.95
N LEU A 338 -17.24 0.10 34.99
CA LEU A 338 -17.03 0.85 36.23
C LEU A 338 -18.37 0.95 36.98
N SER A 339 -18.80 -0.14 37.59
CA SER A 339 -19.95 -0.17 38.50
C SER A 339 -19.57 0.57 39.79
N GLY A 340 -19.92 1.85 39.85
CA GLY A 340 -19.77 2.65 41.07
C GLY A 340 -20.64 2.08 42.19
N SER A 341 -20.02 1.46 43.19
CA SER A 341 -20.71 0.96 44.37
C SER A 341 -20.81 2.07 45.42
N THR A 342 -21.82 2.93 45.28
CA THR A 342 -22.34 3.68 46.43
C THR A 342 -23.04 2.70 47.37
N ASP A 343 -22.52 2.55 48.58
CA ASP A 343 -23.29 2.03 49.71
C ASP A 343 -23.04 2.92 50.94
N ALA A 344 -24.06 3.10 51.78
CA ALA A 344 -24.07 4.11 52.84
C ALA A 344 -25.02 3.74 53.99
N GLY A 345 -24.45 3.57 55.19
CA GLY A 345 -25.16 3.15 56.39
C GLY A 345 -25.16 1.62 56.60
N ASP A 346 -25.44 1.10 57.79
CA ASP A 346 -25.71 1.77 59.06
C ASP A 346 -25.41 0.87 60.27
N GLY A 347 -25.18 1.50 61.43
CA GLY A 347 -25.51 0.95 62.76
C GLY A 347 -24.72 -0.25 63.31
N ARG A 348 -23.64 0.03 64.07
CA ARG A 348 -23.72 0.11 65.55
C ARG A 348 -22.42 0.53 66.23
#